data_AF-A0A0F5ZXA7-F1
#
_entry.id   AF-A0A0F5ZXA7-F1
#
_cell.length_a   1.000
_cell.length_b   1.000
_cell.length_c   1.000
_cell.angle_alpha   90.00
_cell.angle_beta   90.00
_cell.angle_gamma   90.00
#
_symmetry.space_group_name_H-M   'P 1'
#
loop_
_entity.id
_entity.type
_entity.pdbx_description
1 polymer ?
#
loop_
_entity_poly.entity_id
_entity_poly.type
_entity_poly.pdbx_seq_one_letter_code
_entity_poly.pdbx_strand_id
1 'polypeptide(L)'
;MDINDALNIIRRLENLPEIYDQIERAVCGVVHGYFQDMLEVERLEAEIMSSPNYSHDELEPHLEKKAEIHKKYWSNSSPFYQPCSSSSSPEHIWECLSDIEILQNGDDDCPLYIFKANSKDPDHGLVSKKAFILKLKEGHLYIEHELFG
;
A
#
# COMPACT_ATOMS: atom_id res chain seq x y z
N MET A 1 21.10 -21.94 -25.07
CA MET A 1 21.51 -21.14 -23.91
C MET A 1 22.95 -20.73 -24.17
N ASP A 2 23.18 -19.45 -24.40
CA ASP A 2 24.52 -18.91 -24.69
C ASP A 2 25.34 -18.82 -23.39
N ILE A 3 26.66 -18.82 -23.48
CA ILE A 3 27.57 -18.63 -22.33
C ILE A 3 27.26 -17.32 -21.61
N ASN A 4 26.83 -16.29 -22.36
CA ASN A 4 26.38 -15.02 -21.82
C ASN A 4 25.10 -15.15 -20.97
N ASP A 5 24.15 -16.00 -21.36
CA ASP A 5 22.94 -16.25 -20.58
C ASP A 5 23.29 -16.93 -19.24
N ALA A 6 24.19 -17.90 -19.28
CA ALA A 6 24.64 -18.62 -18.08
C ALA A 6 25.38 -17.70 -17.11
N LEU A 7 26.24 -16.81 -17.60
CA LEU A 7 26.94 -15.81 -16.78
C LEU A 7 25.99 -14.79 -16.17
N ASN A 8 24.95 -14.36 -16.91
CA ASN A 8 23.91 -13.48 -16.39
C ASN A 8 23.10 -14.16 -15.27
N ILE A 9 22.79 -15.45 -15.42
CA ILE A 9 22.09 -16.23 -14.38
C ILE A 9 22.95 -16.35 -13.12
N ILE A 10 24.24 -16.70 -13.24
CA ILE A 10 25.15 -16.82 -12.09
C ILE A 10 25.25 -15.47 -11.34
N ARG A 11 25.43 -14.37 -12.07
CA ARG A 11 25.50 -13.04 -11.44
C ARG A 11 24.18 -12.63 -10.78
N ARG A 12 23.03 -13.01 -11.34
CA ARG A 12 21.72 -12.81 -10.68
C ARG A 12 21.60 -13.64 -9.41
N LEU A 13 22.06 -14.89 -9.42
CA LEU A 13 22.04 -15.77 -8.25
C LEU A 13 22.92 -15.25 -7.11
N GLU A 14 24.10 -14.70 -7.43
CA GLU A 14 25.00 -14.12 -6.44
C GLU A 14 24.43 -12.86 -5.79
N ASN A 15 23.69 -12.04 -6.55
CA ASN A 15 23.12 -10.77 -6.08
C ASN A 15 21.67 -10.89 -5.59
N LEU A 16 21.08 -12.10 -5.59
CA LEU A 16 19.68 -12.33 -5.22
C LEU A 16 19.28 -11.66 -3.89
N PRO A 17 20.04 -11.81 -2.79
CA PRO A 17 19.68 -11.19 -1.52
C PRO A 17 19.60 -9.66 -1.60
N GLU A 18 20.54 -9.01 -2.29
CA GLU A 18 20.56 -7.56 -2.44
C GLU A 18 19.40 -7.08 -3.32
N ILE A 19 19.06 -7.83 -4.37
CA ILE A 19 17.91 -7.54 -5.22
C ILE A 19 16.60 -7.63 -4.41
N TYR A 20 16.45 -8.68 -3.59
CA TYR A 20 15.29 -8.84 -2.71
C TYR A 20 15.19 -7.68 -1.72
N ASP A 21 16.26 -7.32 -1.02
CA ASP A 21 16.28 -6.18 -0.09
C ASP A 21 15.86 -4.86 -0.76
N GLN A 22 16.32 -4.61 -1.99
CA GLN A 22 15.96 -3.40 -2.74
C GLN A 22 14.47 -3.39 -3.10
N ILE A 23 13.94 -4.53 -3.56
CA ILE A 23 12.53 -4.70 -3.90
C ILE A 23 11.65 -4.52 -2.66
N GLU A 24 12.01 -5.16 -1.54
CA GLU A 24 11.28 -5.05 -0.28
C GLU A 24 11.19 -3.60 0.19
N ARG A 25 12.31 -2.87 0.14
CA ARG A 25 12.33 -1.43 0.46
C ARG A 25 11.45 -0.62 -0.48
N ALA A 26 11.47 -0.92 -1.78
CA ALA A 26 10.65 -0.21 -2.76
C ALA A 26 9.15 -0.45 -2.53
N VAL A 27 8.75 -1.71 -2.32
CA VAL A 27 7.36 -2.09 -2.02
C VAL A 27 6.89 -1.46 -0.71
N CYS A 28 7.65 -1.63 0.38
CA CYS A 28 7.35 -1.00 1.66
C CYS A 28 7.29 0.52 1.56
N GLY A 29 8.18 1.15 0.79
CA GLY A 29 8.19 2.59 0.57
C GLY A 29 6.90 3.11 -0.08
N VAL A 30 6.37 2.39 -1.08
CA VAL A 30 5.09 2.74 -1.72
C VAL A 30 3.92 2.57 -0.76
N VAL A 31 3.82 1.43 -0.08
CA VAL A 31 2.70 1.17 0.85
C VAL A 31 2.75 2.10 2.06
N HIS A 32 3.94 2.35 2.62
CA HIS A 32 4.13 3.32 3.70
C HIS A 32 3.74 4.74 3.27
N GLY A 33 4.16 5.17 2.08
CA GLY A 33 3.77 6.47 1.54
C GLY A 33 2.26 6.61 1.36
N TYR A 34 1.59 5.57 0.86
CA TYR A 34 0.13 5.53 0.77
C TYR A 34 -0.53 5.65 2.16
N PHE A 35 -0.05 4.88 3.14
CA PHE A 35 -0.56 4.93 4.51
C PHE A 35 -0.38 6.31 5.13
N GLN A 36 0.80 6.91 4.99
CA GLN A 36 1.10 8.22 5.53
C GLN A 36 0.18 9.30 4.95
N ASP A 37 0.06 9.36 3.61
CA ASP A 37 -0.78 10.36 2.94
C ASP A 37 -2.26 10.19 3.32
N MET A 38 -2.76 8.94 3.40
CA MET A 38 -4.13 8.65 3.84
C MET A 38 -4.36 9.05 5.30
N LEU A 39 -3.44 8.69 6.19
CA LEU A 39 -3.54 8.95 7.62
C LEU A 39 -3.58 10.45 7.94
N GLU A 40 -2.86 11.27 7.19
CA GLU A 40 -2.93 12.73 7.32
C GLU A 40 -4.36 13.24 7.08
N VAL A 41 -5.07 12.70 6.09
CA VAL A 41 -6.45 13.08 5.81
C VAL A 41 -7.40 12.54 6.88
N GLU A 42 -7.25 11.27 7.27
CA GLU A 42 -8.10 10.63 8.28
C GLU A 42 -8.01 11.31 9.64
N ARG A 43 -6.83 11.81 10.03
CA ARG A 43 -6.68 12.59 11.27
C ARG A 43 -7.45 13.90 11.24
N LEU A 44 -7.47 14.59 10.10
CA LEU A 44 -8.24 15.82 9.93
C LEU A 44 -9.75 15.53 9.98
N GLU A 45 -10.20 14.45 9.31
CA GLU A 45 -11.60 14.01 9.39
C GLU A 45 -12.02 13.67 10.83
N ALA A 46 -11.17 12.94 11.56
CA ALA A 46 -11.42 12.61 12.96
C ALA A 46 -11.50 13.87 13.85
N GLU A 47 -10.63 14.85 13.63
CA GLU A 47 -10.67 16.14 14.33
C GLU A 47 -11.97 16.90 14.04
N ILE A 48 -12.39 16.99 12.77
CA ILE A 48 -13.66 17.61 12.36
C ILE A 48 -14.84 16.90 13.04
N MET A 49 -14.92 15.57 12.94
CA MET A 49 -16.01 14.78 13.52
C MET A 49 -16.05 14.81 15.04
N SER A 50 -14.93 15.13 15.71
CA SER A 50 -14.90 15.32 17.16
C SER A 50 -15.56 16.63 17.60
N SER A 51 -15.76 17.57 16.68
CA SER A 51 -16.40 18.85 16.98
C SER A 51 -17.92 18.68 17.13
N PRO A 52 -18.54 19.20 18.21
CA PRO A 52 -19.95 18.93 18.53
C PRO A 52 -20.96 19.51 17.54
N ASN A 53 -20.54 20.41 16.64
CA ASN A 53 -21.40 21.10 15.67
C ASN A 53 -20.94 20.91 14.22
N TYR A 54 -20.14 19.88 13.93
CA TYR A 54 -19.63 19.68 12.57
C TYR A 54 -20.77 19.38 11.58
N SER A 55 -20.61 19.85 10.34
CA SER A 55 -21.46 19.51 9.21
C SER A 55 -20.78 18.44 8.34
N HIS A 56 -21.58 17.55 7.76
CA HIS A 56 -21.05 16.54 6.83
C HIS A 56 -20.37 17.16 5.62
N ASP A 57 -20.83 18.33 5.17
CA ASP A 57 -20.28 19.06 4.02
C ASP A 57 -18.80 19.45 4.23
N GLU A 58 -18.33 19.56 5.49
CA GLU A 58 -16.93 19.87 5.81
C GLU A 58 -15.97 18.70 5.45
N LEU A 59 -16.51 17.51 5.20
CA LEU A 59 -15.75 16.31 4.85
C LEU A 59 -15.61 16.11 3.33
N GLU A 60 -16.42 16.77 2.51
CA GLU A 60 -16.35 16.63 1.04
C GLU A 60 -14.94 16.90 0.48
N PRO A 61 -14.21 17.97 0.90
CA PRO A 61 -12.85 18.20 0.42
C PRO A 61 -11.86 17.10 0.81
N HIS A 62 -12.11 16.38 1.91
CA HIS A 62 -11.27 15.31 2.41
C HIS A 62 -11.46 14.03 1.57
N LEU A 63 -12.70 13.76 1.15
CA LEU A 63 -13.00 12.70 0.17
C LEU A 63 -12.32 12.96 -1.17
N GLU A 64 -12.36 14.20 -1.67
CA GLU A 64 -11.64 14.58 -2.89
C GLU A 64 -10.13 14.35 -2.76
N LYS A 65 -9.54 14.75 -1.63
CA LYS A 65 -8.11 14.53 -1.35
C LYS A 65 -7.76 13.04 -1.26
N LYS A 66 -8.59 12.21 -0.62
CA LYS A 66 -8.42 10.75 -0.61
C LYS A 66 -8.49 10.16 -2.03
N ALA A 67 -9.37 10.67 -2.89
CA ALA A 67 -9.44 10.25 -4.28
C ALA A 67 -8.17 10.64 -5.08
N GLU A 68 -7.56 11.80 -4.80
CA GLU A 68 -6.27 12.19 -5.38
C GLU A 68 -5.12 11.30 -4.90
N ILE A 69 -5.08 10.98 -3.61
CA ILE A 69 -4.10 10.05 -3.04
C ILE A 69 -4.25 8.66 -3.69
N HIS A 70 -5.48 8.17 -3.83
CA HIS A 70 -5.74 6.91 -4.54
C HIS A 70 -5.16 6.96 -5.97
N LYS A 71 -5.44 8.02 -6.75
CA LYS A 71 -4.88 8.18 -8.11
C LYS A 71 -3.35 8.21 -8.14
N LYS A 72 -2.69 8.66 -7.07
CA LYS A 72 -1.23 8.72 -6.97
C LYS A 72 -0.61 7.34 -6.75
N TYR A 73 -1.23 6.50 -5.90
CA TYR A 73 -0.64 5.22 -5.48
C TYR A 73 -1.23 3.99 -6.17
N TRP A 74 -2.43 4.09 -6.76
CA TRP A 74 -3.13 2.97 -7.37
C TRP A 74 -3.10 3.03 -8.90
N SER A 75 -2.81 1.88 -9.53
CA SER A 75 -2.95 1.70 -10.97
C SER A 75 -4.36 1.25 -11.38
N ASN A 76 -5.06 0.58 -10.47
CA ASN A 76 -6.42 0.12 -10.68
C ASN A 76 -7.42 1.24 -10.41
N SER A 77 -8.12 1.69 -11.45
CA SER A 77 -9.10 2.78 -11.37
C SER A 77 -10.52 2.32 -11.02
N SER A 78 -10.73 1.04 -10.71
CA SER A 78 -12.03 0.50 -10.36
C SER A 78 -12.68 1.29 -9.22
N PRO A 79 -13.94 1.73 -9.34
CA PRO A 79 -14.66 2.43 -8.28
C PRO A 79 -14.72 1.64 -6.97
N PHE A 80 -14.55 0.32 -7.02
CA PHE A 80 -14.53 -0.55 -5.85
C PHE A 80 -13.41 -0.21 -4.85
N TYR A 81 -12.25 0.26 -5.32
CA TYR A 81 -11.11 0.63 -4.46
C TYR A 81 -11.06 2.11 -4.12
N GLN A 82 -11.89 2.93 -4.77
CA GLN A 82 -11.87 4.37 -4.55
C GLN A 82 -12.42 4.71 -3.16
N PRO A 83 -11.70 5.49 -2.35
CA PRO A 83 -12.22 5.97 -1.08
C PRO A 83 -13.51 6.75 -1.29
N CYS A 84 -14.57 6.35 -0.61
CA CYS A 84 -15.91 6.93 -0.79
C CYS A 84 -16.58 7.33 0.54
N SER A 85 -15.85 7.23 1.65
CA SER A 85 -16.35 7.56 2.97
C SER A 85 -15.27 8.22 3.84
N SER A 86 -15.77 8.98 4.81
CA SER A 86 -14.98 9.56 5.90
C SER A 86 -15.30 8.82 7.19
N SER A 87 -14.34 8.80 8.10
CA SER A 87 -14.44 8.10 9.39
C SER A 87 -13.82 8.95 10.48
N SER A 88 -14.34 8.83 11.70
CA SER A 88 -13.72 9.40 12.90
C SER A 88 -12.57 8.53 13.43
N SER A 89 -12.40 7.34 12.86
CA SER A 89 -11.41 6.35 13.26
C SER A 89 -10.41 6.14 12.12
N PRO A 90 -9.18 6.66 12.23
CA PRO A 90 -8.14 6.45 11.23
C PRO A 90 -7.75 4.97 11.11
N GLU A 91 -7.58 4.49 9.87
CA GLU A 91 -7.28 3.09 9.58
C GLU A 91 -5.86 2.89 9.03
N HIS A 92 -5.27 3.93 8.43
CA HIS A 92 -3.97 3.84 7.75
C HIS A 92 -2.79 4.11 8.70
N ILE A 93 -2.83 3.54 9.90
CA ILE A 93 -1.78 3.71 10.93
C ILE A 93 -0.68 2.66 10.70
N TRP A 94 0.48 3.08 10.17
CA TRP A 94 1.57 2.17 9.85
C TRP A 94 2.12 1.44 11.08
N GLU A 95 2.17 2.11 12.22
CA GLU A 95 2.67 1.55 13.49
C GLU A 95 1.81 0.40 14.02
N CYS A 96 0.58 0.24 13.51
CA CYS A 96 -0.30 -0.88 13.81
C CYS A 96 0.00 -2.13 12.95
N LEU A 97 0.87 -2.02 11.95
CA LEU A 97 1.29 -3.14 11.12
C LEU A 97 2.45 -3.92 11.76
N SER A 98 2.40 -5.24 11.62
CA SER A 98 3.39 -6.19 12.12
C SER A 98 3.53 -7.38 11.19
N ASP A 99 4.59 -8.17 11.33
CA ASP A 99 4.87 -9.34 10.50
C ASP A 99 4.77 -9.04 9.00
N ILE A 100 5.42 -7.95 8.57
CA ILE A 100 5.42 -7.52 7.18
C ILE A 100 6.21 -8.53 6.34
N GLU A 101 5.56 -9.09 5.32
CA GLU A 101 6.14 -10.02 4.36
C GLU A 101 5.93 -9.50 2.94
N ILE A 102 6.99 -9.56 2.13
CA ILE A 102 6.94 -9.24 0.70
C ILE A 102 7.19 -10.51 -0.11
N LEU A 103 6.31 -10.79 -1.05
CA LEU A 103 6.43 -11.94 -1.96
C LEU A 103 6.48 -11.46 -3.41
N GLN A 104 7.17 -12.21 -4.27
CA GLN A 104 7.22 -11.95 -5.71
C GLN A 104 6.74 -13.20 -6.47
N ASN A 105 6.02 -13.00 -7.58
CA ASN A 105 5.50 -14.09 -8.41
C ASN A 105 6.57 -14.85 -9.21
N GLY A 106 7.81 -14.36 -9.28
CA GLY A 106 8.92 -14.97 -10.02
C GLY A 106 8.82 -14.84 -11.55
N ASP A 107 7.90 -14.01 -12.05
CA ASP A 107 7.76 -13.69 -13.47
C ASP A 107 8.62 -12.47 -13.80
N ASP A 108 9.64 -12.66 -14.64
CA ASP A 108 10.55 -11.61 -15.06
C ASP A 108 9.90 -10.60 -16.03
N ASP A 109 8.90 -11.03 -16.83
CA ASP A 109 8.24 -10.20 -17.84
C ASP A 109 7.09 -9.39 -17.23
N CYS A 110 6.39 -9.97 -16.26
CA CYS A 110 5.27 -9.36 -15.55
C CYS A 110 5.46 -9.45 -14.02
N PRO A 111 6.43 -8.70 -13.45
CA PRO A 111 6.71 -8.77 -12.03
C PRO A 111 5.53 -8.23 -11.22
N LEU A 112 5.02 -9.07 -10.33
CA LEU A 112 4.02 -8.72 -9.32
C LEU A 112 4.61 -8.95 -7.94
N TYR A 113 4.28 -8.02 -7.04
CA TYR A 113 4.71 -8.06 -5.66
C TYR A 113 3.49 -8.12 -4.76
N ILE A 114 3.58 -8.87 -3.67
CA ILE A 114 2.53 -8.94 -2.66
C ILE A 114 3.12 -8.40 -1.38
N PHE A 115 2.54 -7.32 -0.86
CA PHE A 115 2.76 -6.86 0.50
C PHE A 115 1.73 -7.53 1.40
N LYS A 116 2.15 -8.07 2.55
CA LYS A 116 1.25 -8.64 3.56
C LYS A 116 1.69 -8.19 4.94
N ALA A 117 0.73 -7.90 5.81
CA ALA A 117 0.99 -7.56 7.19
C ALA A 117 -0.20 -7.97 8.07
N ASN A 118 0.09 -8.22 9.35
CA ASN A 118 -0.91 -8.26 10.40
C ASN A 118 -1.17 -6.83 10.88
N SER A 119 -2.43 -6.41 10.88
CA SER A 119 -2.86 -5.09 11.34
C SER A 119 -3.58 -5.25 12.67
N LYS A 120 -3.12 -4.55 13.71
CA LYS A 120 -3.76 -4.55 15.02
C LYS A 120 -4.58 -3.28 15.21
N ASP A 121 -5.88 -3.47 15.44
CA ASP A 121 -6.78 -2.39 15.81
C ASP A 121 -6.33 -1.78 17.15
N PRO A 122 -6.03 -0.46 17.20
CA PRO A 122 -5.57 0.19 18.42
C PRO A 122 -6.63 0.27 19.51
N ASP A 123 -7.92 0.30 19.16
CA ASP A 123 -9.04 0.50 20.08
C ASP A 123 -9.64 -0.82 20.59
N HIS A 124 -9.57 -1.88 19.78
CA HIS A 124 -10.19 -3.17 20.09
C HIS A 124 -9.21 -4.33 20.21
N GLY A 125 -7.95 -4.13 19.80
CA GLY A 125 -6.91 -5.16 19.84
C GLY A 125 -7.14 -6.34 18.90
N LEU A 126 -8.14 -6.27 18.03
CA LEU A 126 -8.43 -7.24 16.97
C LEU A 126 -7.28 -7.23 15.96
N VAL A 127 -6.82 -8.41 15.57
CA VAL A 127 -5.81 -8.57 14.52
C VAL A 127 -6.50 -8.97 13.23
N SER A 128 -6.39 -8.12 12.22
CA SER A 128 -6.82 -8.38 10.85
C SER A 128 -5.59 -8.54 9.94
N LYS A 129 -5.79 -9.04 8.73
CA LYS A 129 -4.72 -9.11 7.73
C LYS A 129 -4.93 -8.00 6.71
N LYS A 130 -3.87 -7.25 6.42
CA LYS A 130 -3.82 -6.33 5.28
C LYS A 130 -2.85 -6.87 4.25
N ALA A 131 -3.29 -6.95 3.01
CA ALA A 131 -2.44 -7.38 1.92
C ALA A 131 -2.74 -6.61 0.65
N PHE A 132 -1.68 -6.24 -0.08
CA PHE A 132 -1.78 -5.52 -1.34
C PHE A 132 -1.03 -6.27 -2.42
N ILE A 133 -1.59 -6.29 -3.62
CA ILE A 133 -0.85 -6.65 -4.83
C ILE A 133 -0.35 -5.36 -5.46
N LEU A 134 0.95 -5.28 -5.70
CA LEU A 134 1.61 -4.19 -6.38
C LEU A 134 2.13 -4.65 -7.74
N LYS A 135 2.01 -3.76 -8.73
CA LYS A 135 2.47 -3.97 -10.09
C LYS A 135 3.48 -2.90 -10.47
N LEU A 136 4.53 -3.31 -11.18
CA LEU A 136 5.46 -2.38 -11.80
C LEU A 136 4.89 -1.90 -13.14
N LYS A 137 4.77 -0.59 -13.30
CA LYS A 137 4.36 0.06 -14.55
C LYS A 137 5.26 1.27 -14.81
N GLU A 138 5.88 1.32 -15.99
CA GLU A 138 6.73 2.45 -16.41
C GLU A 138 7.81 2.81 -15.36
N GLY A 139 8.42 1.79 -14.75
CA GLY A 139 9.47 1.96 -13.73
C GLY A 139 8.97 2.36 -12.33
N HIS A 140 7.67 2.45 -12.11
CA HIS A 140 7.07 2.81 -10.83
C HIS A 140 6.16 1.69 -10.32
N LEU A 141 6.16 1.49 -9.00
CA LEU A 141 5.29 0.53 -8.33
C LEU A 141 3.96 1.20 -7.97
N TYR A 142 2.86 0.51 -8.26
CA TYR A 142 1.51 0.94 -7.93
C TYR A 142 0.73 -0.18 -7.27
N ILE A 143 -0.21 0.16 -6.41
CA ILE A 143 -1.18 -0.76 -5.83
C ILE A 143 -2.22 -1.10 -6.89
N GLU A 144 -2.42 -2.39 -7.14
CA GLU A 144 -3.38 -2.92 -8.10
C GLU A 144 -4.62 -3.52 -7.42
N HIS A 145 -4.44 -4.05 -6.21
CA HIS A 145 -5.49 -4.76 -5.48
C HIS A 145 -5.23 -4.73 -3.97
N GLU A 146 -6.28 -4.59 -3.17
CA GLU A 146 -6.27 -4.94 -1.75
C GLU A 146 -6.94 -6.30 -1.57
N LEU A 147 -6.25 -7.22 -0.88
CA LEU A 147 -6.75 -8.54 -0.55
C LEU A 147 -7.36 -8.50 0.84
N PHE A 148 -8.64 -8.84 0.93
CA PHE A 148 -9.35 -8.98 2.21
C PHE A 148 -8.97 -10.31 2.87
N GLY A 149 -8.68 -10.28 4.18
CA GLY A 149 -8.30 -11.45 4.96
C GLY A 149 -8.78 -11.41 6.40
#